data_AF-A0A7V8NQU0-F1
#
_entry.id   AF-A0A7V8NQU0-F1
#
_cell.length_a   1.000
_cell.length_b   1.000
_cell.length_c   1.000
_cell.angle_alpha   90.00
_cell.angle_beta   90.00
_cell.angle_gamma   90.00
#
_symmetry.space_group_name_H-M   'P 1'
#
loop_
_entity.id
_entity.type
_entity.pdbx_description
1 polymer ?
#
loop_
_entity_poly.entity_id
_entity_poly.type
_entity_poly.pdbx_seq_one_letter_code
_entity_poly.pdbx_strand_id
1 'polypeptide(L)'
;MRGLPRDDNGAVEGFAGAVGPDSTLYVVWADGNHLIFTSSSDGGHTFARTHNIIDTAPIMFSIDAVARANGFPQIAIDPRGGSKGGRLYVTWADYRNGEIDVFCSSSKDYGASWSPATRVNGDPVHNGADHFFQWMAVDPSDGFIYVAFYDRRGDPKNRAQAVVLARSTDGGRSFQNYSWTEQPFNAKGAFIGDYNGLAVMNGRVYGIWTEKPEDIATRNTVIRVGLADFAASSASSANSSVSPRANLK
;
A
#
# COMPACT_ATOMS: atom_id res chain seq x y z
N MET A 1 -5.43 20.63 21.38
CA MET A 1 -6.05 21.15 20.14
C MET A 1 -5.51 20.28 19.00
N ARG A 2 -6.34 19.72 18.12
CA ARG A 2 -5.84 18.95 16.97
C ARG A 2 -5.15 19.89 15.98
N GLY A 3 -4.08 19.44 15.34
CA GLY A 3 -3.21 20.25 14.49
C GLY A 3 -2.83 19.56 13.19
N LEU A 4 -1.93 20.22 12.43
CA LEU A 4 -1.36 19.71 11.18
C LEU A 4 -0.22 18.68 11.44
N PRO A 5 0.19 17.90 10.41
CA PRO A 5 1.29 16.91 10.45
C PRO A 5 2.70 17.50 10.61
N ARG A 6 3.70 16.63 10.86
CA ARG A 6 5.16 16.89 11.05
C ARG A 6 6.00 15.64 10.64
N ASP A 7 7.24 15.27 11.02
CA ASP A 7 8.31 15.57 12.03
C ASP A 7 8.22 14.86 13.42
N ASP A 8 9.30 14.92 14.24
CA ASP A 8 9.51 14.21 15.54
C ASP A 8 9.58 15.12 16.80
N ASN A 9 9.42 16.45 16.70
CA ASN A 9 9.65 17.39 17.82
C ASN A 9 8.38 17.78 18.63
N GLY A 10 7.26 17.08 18.43
CA GLY A 10 5.94 17.37 19.02
C GLY A 10 4.83 17.23 17.98
N ALA A 11 4.76 16.04 17.37
CA ALA A 11 4.76 15.97 15.91
C ALA A 11 4.30 14.58 15.41
N VAL A 12 3.89 14.46 14.13
CA VAL A 12 3.10 13.32 13.63
C VAL A 12 3.60 12.82 12.28
N GLU A 13 4.24 11.65 12.28
CA GLU A 13 4.76 10.95 11.09
C GLU A 13 3.67 10.37 10.17
N GLY A 14 4.08 9.81 9.02
CA GLY A 14 3.21 9.05 8.13
C GLY A 14 2.35 9.88 7.18
N PHE A 15 2.81 11.09 6.83
CA PHE A 15 2.14 11.96 5.85
C PHE A 15 2.15 11.34 4.44
N ALA A 16 0.98 11.24 3.82
CA ALA A 16 0.82 10.98 2.39
C ALA A 16 -0.21 11.94 1.77
N GLY A 17 -0.05 12.25 0.49
CA GLY A 17 -0.97 13.13 -0.23
C GLY A 17 -1.15 12.76 -1.70
N ALA A 18 -2.34 13.06 -2.23
CA ALA A 18 -2.72 12.84 -3.62
C ALA A 18 -3.43 14.09 -4.18
N VAL A 19 -3.15 14.43 -5.44
CA VAL A 19 -3.75 15.62 -6.10
C VAL A 19 -4.85 15.16 -7.06
N GLY A 20 -6.06 15.69 -6.88
CA GLY A 20 -7.19 15.46 -7.79
C GLY A 20 -7.10 16.27 -9.09
N PRO A 21 -7.84 15.89 -10.14
CA PRO A 21 -7.88 16.63 -11.41
C PRO A 21 -8.36 18.09 -11.32
N ASP A 22 -9.02 18.50 -10.22
CA ASP A 22 -9.39 19.88 -9.92
C ASP A 22 -8.33 20.63 -9.09
N SER A 23 -7.12 20.07 -8.98
CA SER A 23 -6.02 20.53 -8.13
C SER A 23 -6.29 20.47 -6.61
N THR A 24 -7.35 19.79 -6.15
CA THR A 24 -7.52 19.52 -4.71
C THR A 24 -6.41 18.60 -4.22
N LEU A 25 -5.63 19.04 -3.25
CA LEU A 25 -4.67 18.22 -2.52
C LEU A 25 -5.41 17.51 -1.38
N TYR A 26 -5.50 16.18 -1.46
CA TYR A 26 -6.02 15.30 -0.41
C TYR A 26 -4.86 14.76 0.43
N VAL A 27 -5.01 14.71 1.76
CA VAL A 27 -3.92 14.41 2.70
C VAL A 27 -4.38 13.41 3.78
N VAL A 28 -3.53 12.45 4.12
CA VAL A 28 -3.69 11.54 5.27
C VAL A 28 -2.42 11.40 6.11
N TRP A 29 -2.61 11.05 7.38
CA TRP A 29 -1.58 10.61 8.32
C TRP A 29 -2.23 9.77 9.43
N ALA A 30 -1.44 9.23 10.36
CA ALA A 30 -1.95 8.50 11.53
C ALA A 30 -1.74 9.31 12.82
N ASP A 31 -2.77 9.42 13.66
CA ASP A 31 -2.74 10.12 14.96
C ASP A 31 -3.27 9.16 16.05
N GLY A 32 -2.35 8.57 16.82
CA GLY A 32 -2.65 7.53 17.79
C GLY A 32 -3.23 6.27 17.14
N ASN A 33 -4.50 6.00 17.42
CA ASN A 33 -5.25 4.83 16.95
C ASN A 33 -6.23 5.17 15.82
N HIS A 34 -5.92 6.19 15.02
CA HIS A 34 -6.78 6.64 13.92
C HIS A 34 -5.96 7.07 12.70
N LEU A 35 -6.49 6.85 11.50
CA LEU A 35 -6.11 7.62 10.33
C LEU A 35 -6.90 8.94 10.31
N ILE A 36 -6.19 10.04 10.06
CA ILE A 36 -6.72 11.40 9.96
C ILE A 36 -6.67 11.85 8.50
N PHE A 37 -7.65 12.66 8.10
CA PHE A 37 -7.76 13.22 6.76
C PHE A 37 -7.98 14.73 6.79
N THR A 38 -7.49 15.41 5.74
CA THR A 38 -7.95 16.74 5.34
C THR A 38 -7.73 16.95 3.84
N SER A 39 -8.18 18.09 3.32
CA SER A 39 -7.91 18.53 1.95
C SER A 39 -7.63 20.04 1.87
N SER A 40 -6.97 20.46 0.80
CA SER A 40 -6.72 21.85 0.40
C SER A 40 -7.17 22.04 -1.05
N SER A 41 -7.86 23.15 -1.34
CA SER A 41 -8.24 23.56 -2.69
C SER A 41 -7.42 24.75 -3.21
N ASP A 42 -6.30 25.06 -2.56
CA ASP A 42 -5.48 26.26 -2.80
C ASP A 42 -3.97 25.95 -2.84
N GLY A 43 -3.60 24.72 -3.21
CA GLY A 43 -2.20 24.30 -3.34
C GLY A 43 -1.47 24.05 -2.01
N GLY A 44 -2.22 23.92 -0.91
CA GLY A 44 -1.67 23.71 0.44
C GLY A 44 -1.49 25.00 1.26
N HIS A 45 -2.03 26.15 0.81
CA HIS A 45 -2.00 27.39 1.58
C HIS A 45 -2.95 27.35 2.78
N THR A 46 -4.13 26.74 2.63
CA THR A 46 -5.07 26.47 3.72
C THR A 46 -5.62 25.04 3.61
N PHE A 47 -6.02 24.47 4.75
CA PHE A 47 -6.56 23.11 4.84
C PHE A 47 -7.93 23.12 5.52
N ALA A 48 -8.79 22.20 5.11
CA ALA A 48 -10.06 21.93 5.76
C ALA A 48 -9.88 21.42 7.21
N ARG A 49 -10.97 21.41 7.98
CA ARG A 49 -10.95 20.89 9.36
C ARG A 49 -10.67 19.38 9.35
N THR A 50 -9.55 18.99 9.95
CA THR A 50 -9.10 17.60 10.10
C THR A 50 -10.13 16.72 10.82
N HIS A 51 -10.36 15.50 10.34
CA HIS A 51 -11.19 14.50 11.03
C HIS A 51 -10.62 13.09 10.93
N ASN A 52 -11.04 12.19 11.84
CA ASN A 52 -10.77 10.76 11.72
C ASN A 52 -11.49 10.21 10.48
N ILE A 53 -10.91 9.21 9.84
CA ILE A 53 -11.56 8.46 8.75
C ILE A 53 -11.65 6.96 9.01
N ILE A 54 -10.69 6.40 9.74
CA ILE A 54 -10.57 4.98 10.08
C ILE A 54 -9.98 4.86 11.48
N ASP A 55 -10.52 3.97 12.31
CA ASP A 55 -9.89 3.54 13.56
C ASP A 55 -8.91 2.38 13.29
N THR A 56 -7.74 2.39 13.94
CA THR A 56 -6.63 1.46 13.73
C THR A 56 -6.07 0.92 15.05
N ALA A 57 -5.32 -0.19 15.00
CA ALA A 57 -4.27 -0.41 16.00
C ALA A 57 -3.11 0.61 15.77
N PRO A 58 -2.20 0.80 16.73
CA PRO A 58 -1.01 1.62 16.52
C PRO A 58 -0.23 1.22 15.25
N ILE A 59 0.11 2.21 14.43
CA ILE A 59 0.80 2.01 13.15
C ILE A 59 2.31 1.78 13.25
N MET A 60 2.89 1.89 14.46
CA MET A 60 4.31 1.64 14.71
C MET A 60 4.44 0.31 15.46
N PHE A 61 5.15 -0.64 14.88
CA PHE A 61 5.18 -2.03 15.35
C PHE A 61 6.54 -2.71 15.07
N SER A 62 6.79 -3.80 15.78
CA SER A 62 8.03 -4.58 15.68
C SER A 62 7.79 -5.90 14.95
N ILE A 63 8.63 -6.22 13.98
CA ILE A 63 8.57 -7.45 13.16
C ILE A 63 9.88 -8.21 13.32
N ASP A 64 9.86 -9.52 13.59
CA ASP A 64 11.09 -10.31 13.71
C ASP A 64 11.89 -10.29 12.39
N ALA A 65 13.21 -10.28 12.50
CA ALA A 65 14.16 -10.08 11.41
C ALA A 65 14.10 -8.72 10.68
N VAL A 66 13.27 -7.75 11.07
CA VAL A 66 13.22 -6.39 10.48
C VAL A 66 13.72 -5.34 11.48
N ALA A 67 14.51 -4.36 11.02
CA ALA A 67 15.17 -3.38 11.91
C ALA A 67 14.22 -2.33 12.51
N ARG A 68 13.21 -1.89 11.76
CA ARG A 68 12.04 -1.11 12.20
C ARG A 68 10.90 -1.38 11.22
N ALA A 69 9.65 -1.26 11.66
CA ALA A 69 8.49 -1.41 10.79
C ALA A 69 7.40 -0.41 11.14
N ASN A 70 6.58 -0.08 10.14
CA ASN A 70 5.45 0.83 10.25
C ASN A 70 4.35 0.41 9.27
N GLY A 71 3.16 0.94 9.48
CA GLY A 71 2.01 0.83 8.59
C GLY A 71 1.51 2.20 8.11
N PHE A 72 2.42 3.15 7.81
CA PHE A 72 2.05 4.51 7.43
C PHE A 72 1.02 4.55 6.30
N PRO A 73 -0.02 5.40 6.40
CA PRO A 73 -1.08 5.45 5.40
C PRO A 73 -0.59 6.01 4.08
N GLN A 74 -1.12 5.46 2.99
CA GLN A 74 -1.00 5.94 1.63
C GLN A 74 -2.35 6.49 1.19
N ILE A 75 -2.39 7.49 0.30
CA ILE A 75 -3.61 7.95 -0.37
C ILE A 75 -3.39 8.06 -1.87
N ALA A 76 -4.39 7.69 -2.66
CA ALA A 76 -4.42 7.84 -4.11
C ALA A 76 -5.84 8.20 -4.59
N ILE A 77 -5.95 8.72 -5.81
CA ILE A 77 -7.24 9.03 -6.45
C ILE A 77 -7.34 8.34 -7.82
N ASP A 78 -8.51 7.83 -8.17
CA ASP A 78 -8.87 7.55 -9.56
C ASP A 78 -9.09 8.89 -10.28
N PRO A 79 -8.24 9.30 -11.25
CA PRO A 79 -8.37 10.61 -11.91
C PRO A 79 -9.57 10.67 -12.88
N ARG A 80 -10.31 9.57 -13.08
CA ARG A 80 -11.49 9.51 -13.94
C ARG A 80 -12.76 9.66 -13.08
N GLY A 81 -13.79 10.28 -13.65
CA GLY A 81 -15.11 10.45 -12.98
C GLY A 81 -15.72 11.84 -13.15
N GLY A 82 -14.93 12.81 -13.63
CA GLY A 82 -15.36 14.18 -13.87
C GLY A 82 -14.23 15.14 -13.54
N SER A 83 -14.54 16.42 -13.35
CA SER A 83 -13.55 17.45 -12.99
C SER A 83 -12.83 17.18 -11.66
N LYS A 84 -13.44 16.45 -10.73
CA LYS A 84 -12.84 16.07 -9.43
C LYS A 84 -12.15 14.70 -9.42
N GLY A 85 -12.09 14.01 -10.57
CA GLY A 85 -11.78 12.58 -10.59
C GLY A 85 -12.93 11.74 -10.04
N GLY A 86 -12.61 10.64 -9.36
CA GLY A 86 -13.58 9.64 -8.91
C GLY A 86 -13.36 9.22 -7.45
N ARG A 87 -12.89 7.99 -7.24
CA ARG A 87 -12.70 7.43 -5.90
C ARG A 87 -11.36 7.87 -5.31
N LEU A 88 -11.36 8.22 -4.03
CA LEU A 88 -10.17 8.16 -3.20
C LEU A 88 -10.00 6.74 -2.66
N TYR A 89 -8.76 6.32 -2.51
CA TYR A 89 -8.35 5.10 -1.83
C TYR A 89 -7.31 5.43 -0.77
N VAL A 90 -7.37 4.75 0.37
CA VAL A 90 -6.36 4.81 1.43
C VAL A 90 -5.95 3.40 1.80
N THR A 91 -4.65 3.14 1.89
CA THR A 91 -4.11 1.83 2.32
C THR A 91 -3.08 2.01 3.43
N TRP A 92 -3.11 1.13 4.41
CA TRP A 92 -2.23 1.14 5.58
C TRP A 92 -1.99 -0.30 6.05
N ALA A 93 -1.17 -0.49 7.08
CA ALA A 93 -1.08 -1.76 7.80
C ALA A 93 -1.26 -1.54 9.30
N ASP A 94 -1.90 -2.47 10.00
CA ASP A 94 -1.95 -2.48 11.46
C ASP A 94 -2.25 -3.88 12.00
N TYR A 95 -2.04 -4.07 13.31
CA TYR A 95 -2.16 -5.37 13.99
C TYR A 95 -3.51 -5.60 14.69
N ARG A 96 -4.61 -4.97 14.24
CA ARG A 96 -5.94 -5.10 14.90
C ARG A 96 -6.45 -6.54 15.03
N ASN A 97 -5.95 -7.46 14.19
CA ASN A 97 -6.35 -8.88 14.19
C ASN A 97 -5.36 -9.78 14.97
N GLY A 98 -4.24 -9.25 15.48
CA GLY A 98 -3.20 -9.99 16.19
C GLY A 98 -1.92 -10.12 15.38
N GLU A 99 -2.01 -10.67 14.18
CA GLU A 99 -1.04 -10.46 13.08
C GLU A 99 -1.17 -9.06 12.47
N ILE A 100 -0.11 -8.60 11.79
CA ILE A 100 -0.14 -7.38 10.99
C ILE A 100 -0.78 -7.67 9.62
N ASP A 101 -1.93 -7.05 9.36
CA ASP A 101 -2.65 -7.13 8.08
C ASP A 101 -2.46 -5.84 7.26
N VAL A 102 -2.54 -5.95 5.93
CA VAL A 102 -2.62 -4.79 5.02
C VAL A 102 -4.07 -4.51 4.68
N PHE A 103 -4.49 -3.25 4.82
CA PHE A 103 -5.88 -2.81 4.64
C PHE A 103 -6.03 -1.77 3.53
N CYS A 104 -7.25 -1.68 2.99
CA CYS A 104 -7.71 -0.64 2.10
C CYS A 104 -9.08 -0.09 2.56
N SER A 105 -9.31 1.20 2.36
CA SER A 105 -10.64 1.82 2.38
C SER A 105 -10.78 2.74 1.17
N SER A 106 -12.03 3.03 0.75
CA SER A 106 -12.33 3.92 -0.36
C SER A 106 -13.42 4.93 -0.02
N SER A 107 -13.30 6.14 -0.56
CA SER A 107 -14.33 7.19 -0.52
C SER A 107 -14.85 7.44 -1.94
N LYS A 108 -16.13 7.84 -2.07
CA LYS A 108 -16.76 8.30 -3.32
C LYS A 108 -17.17 9.77 -3.30
N ASP A 109 -17.00 10.42 -2.15
CA ASP A 109 -17.46 11.77 -1.82
C ASP A 109 -16.29 12.64 -1.36
N TYR A 110 -15.12 12.40 -1.96
CA TYR A 110 -13.89 13.18 -1.80
C TYR A 110 -13.40 13.29 -0.35
N GLY A 111 -13.65 12.23 0.42
CA GLY A 111 -13.17 12.03 1.79
C GLY A 111 -14.20 12.29 2.89
N ALA A 112 -15.43 12.72 2.55
CA ALA A 112 -16.48 12.98 3.53
C ALA A 112 -17.00 11.71 4.23
N SER A 113 -17.01 10.57 3.53
CA SER A 113 -17.25 9.24 4.10
C SER A 113 -16.36 8.17 3.47
N TRP A 114 -16.12 7.09 4.21
CA TRP A 114 -15.18 6.03 3.86
C TRP A 114 -15.81 4.66 4.03
N SER A 115 -15.43 3.71 3.19
CA SER A 115 -15.88 2.31 3.32
C SER A 115 -15.28 1.65 4.57
N PRO A 116 -15.91 0.58 5.10
CA PRO A 116 -15.24 -0.32 6.04
C PRO A 116 -13.87 -0.78 5.50
N ALA A 117 -12.95 -1.04 6.43
CA ALA A 117 -11.62 -1.55 6.10
C ALA A 117 -11.73 -2.94 5.45
N THR A 118 -11.12 -3.09 4.28
CA THR A 118 -11.05 -4.33 3.49
C THR A 118 -9.61 -4.82 3.52
N ARG A 119 -9.37 -6.09 3.85
CA ARG A 119 -8.01 -6.65 3.79
C ARG A 119 -7.55 -6.83 2.35
N VAL A 120 -6.28 -6.52 2.13
CA VAL A 120 -5.59 -6.60 0.84
C VAL A 120 -4.89 -7.96 0.70
N ASN A 121 -4.38 -8.50 1.80
CA ASN A 121 -3.86 -9.86 1.91
C ASN A 121 -5.01 -10.87 2.09
N GLY A 122 -4.98 -11.96 1.31
CA GLY A 122 -6.10 -12.90 1.15
C GLY A 122 -6.03 -14.20 1.97
N ASP A 123 -5.11 -14.29 2.94
CA ASP A 123 -4.92 -15.42 3.85
C ASP A 123 -5.81 -15.31 5.11
N PRO A 124 -6.12 -16.40 5.84
CA PRO A 124 -7.04 -16.34 6.98
C PRO A 124 -6.55 -15.42 8.11
N VAL A 125 -7.46 -14.69 8.76
CA VAL A 125 -7.16 -13.99 10.04
C VAL A 125 -6.74 -14.99 11.12
N HIS A 126 -5.99 -14.51 12.10
CA HIS A 126 -5.48 -15.25 13.26
C HIS A 126 -4.53 -16.40 12.89
N ASN A 127 -3.83 -16.28 11.76
CA ASN A 127 -2.83 -17.24 11.29
C ASN A 127 -1.39 -16.94 11.77
N GLY A 128 -1.14 -15.72 12.28
CA GLY A 128 0.19 -15.30 12.77
C GLY A 128 1.23 -14.96 11.68
N ALA A 129 0.81 -14.67 10.45
CA ALA A 129 1.69 -14.23 9.36
C ALA A 129 1.59 -12.70 9.16
N ASP A 130 2.74 -12.00 9.18
CA ASP A 130 2.76 -10.54 9.03
C ASP A 130 2.83 -10.07 7.56
N HIS A 131 2.08 -9.01 7.26
CA HIS A 131 1.99 -8.35 5.96
C HIS A 131 2.27 -6.85 6.11
N PHE A 132 3.31 -6.31 5.45
CA PHE A 132 3.85 -4.99 5.82
C PHE A 132 4.51 -4.21 4.68
N PHE A 133 4.77 -2.91 4.93
CA PHE A 133 5.29 -1.92 3.97
C PHE A 133 4.52 -1.90 2.64
N GLN A 134 3.20 -1.79 2.73
CA GLN A 134 2.31 -1.57 1.59
C GLN A 134 2.63 -0.27 0.84
N TRP A 135 2.67 -0.34 -0.48
CA TRP A 135 2.62 0.83 -1.37
C TRP A 135 1.53 0.65 -2.42
N MET A 136 0.79 1.72 -2.70
CA MET A 136 -0.40 1.72 -3.57
C MET A 136 -0.18 2.54 -4.85
N ALA A 137 -0.82 2.10 -5.94
CA ALA A 137 -1.06 2.91 -7.12
C ALA A 137 -2.43 2.62 -7.73
N VAL A 138 -3.03 3.61 -8.37
CA VAL A 138 -4.27 3.49 -9.15
C VAL A 138 -3.92 3.67 -10.61
N ASP A 139 -4.40 2.79 -11.49
CA ASP A 139 -4.18 2.94 -12.93
C ASP A 139 -5.12 4.03 -13.49
N PRO A 140 -4.59 5.09 -14.13
CA PRO A 140 -5.41 6.17 -14.66
C PRO A 140 -6.28 5.78 -15.87
N SER A 141 -6.15 4.57 -16.44
CA SER A 141 -7.01 4.09 -17.52
C SER A 141 -8.25 3.33 -17.03
N ASP A 142 -8.06 2.32 -16.17
CA ASP A 142 -9.14 1.44 -15.69
C ASP A 142 -9.61 1.75 -14.25
N GLY A 143 -8.85 2.56 -13.51
CA GLY A 143 -9.11 2.96 -12.11
C GLY A 143 -9.04 1.81 -11.12
N PHE A 144 -8.47 0.67 -11.54
CA PHE A 144 -8.18 -0.44 -10.66
C PHE A 144 -6.99 -0.07 -9.77
N ILE A 145 -7.09 -0.51 -8.52
CA ILE A 145 -6.09 -0.26 -7.49
C ILE A 145 -5.17 -1.47 -7.39
N TYR A 146 -3.87 -1.18 -7.36
CA TYR A 146 -2.78 -2.15 -7.21
C TYR A 146 -2.00 -1.80 -5.94
N VAL A 147 -1.66 -2.82 -5.13
CA VAL A 147 -0.96 -2.64 -3.86
C VAL A 147 0.14 -3.68 -3.75
N ALA A 148 1.39 -3.25 -3.57
CA ALA A 148 2.53 -4.14 -3.35
C ALA A 148 2.93 -4.12 -1.88
N PHE A 149 3.20 -5.29 -1.30
CA PHE A 149 3.55 -5.45 0.12
C PHE A 149 4.48 -6.65 0.33
N TYR A 150 5.14 -6.69 1.49
CA TYR A 150 5.88 -7.86 1.96
C TYR A 150 4.92 -8.81 2.66
N ASP A 151 5.01 -10.10 2.34
CA ASP A 151 4.06 -11.14 2.75
C ASP A 151 4.79 -12.33 3.35
N ARG A 152 4.43 -12.73 4.58
CA ARG A 152 5.08 -13.83 5.30
C ARG A 152 4.25 -15.12 5.39
N ARG A 153 3.10 -15.22 4.70
CA ARG A 153 2.22 -16.42 4.77
C ARG A 153 2.91 -17.73 4.35
N GLY A 154 4.02 -17.63 3.61
CA GLY A 154 4.82 -18.76 3.15
C GLY A 154 5.89 -19.26 4.13
N ASP A 155 6.18 -18.54 5.23
CA ASP A 155 7.19 -18.93 6.22
C ASP A 155 6.55 -19.25 7.59
N PRO A 156 6.47 -20.53 8.01
CA PRO A 156 5.98 -20.92 9.33
C PRO A 156 6.82 -20.39 10.52
N LYS A 157 7.95 -19.72 10.28
CA LYS A 157 8.74 -19.02 11.29
C LYS A 157 8.53 -17.50 11.28
N ASN A 158 7.68 -16.98 10.40
CA ASN A 158 7.33 -15.57 10.22
C ASN A 158 8.57 -14.64 10.22
N ARG A 159 9.55 -14.91 9.34
CA ARG A 159 10.85 -14.23 9.25
C ARG A 159 11.35 -13.97 7.83
N ALA A 160 10.96 -14.80 6.87
CA ALA A 160 11.23 -14.59 5.45
C ALA A 160 9.95 -14.10 4.76
N GLN A 161 10.06 -13.06 3.94
CA GLN A 161 8.94 -12.46 3.22
C GLN A 161 9.09 -12.64 1.70
N ALA A 162 7.98 -12.95 1.03
CA ALA A 162 7.82 -12.74 -0.39
C ALA A 162 7.43 -11.27 -0.66
N VAL A 163 7.53 -10.81 -1.91
CA VAL A 163 6.80 -9.63 -2.38
C VAL A 163 5.54 -10.08 -3.08
N VAL A 164 4.41 -9.49 -2.73
CA VAL A 164 3.11 -9.79 -3.30
C VAL A 164 2.49 -8.52 -3.88
N LEU A 165 1.93 -8.64 -5.09
CA LEU A 165 1.06 -7.65 -5.68
C LEU A 165 -0.39 -8.07 -5.49
N ALA A 166 -1.21 -7.20 -4.92
CA ALA A 166 -2.66 -7.28 -4.93
C ALA A 166 -3.25 -6.39 -6.03
N ARG A 167 -4.37 -6.81 -6.63
CA ARG A 167 -5.19 -6.03 -7.57
C ARG A 167 -6.65 -6.08 -7.15
N SER A 168 -7.34 -4.93 -7.13
CA SER A 168 -8.80 -4.85 -7.02
C SER A 168 -9.41 -4.15 -8.23
N THR A 169 -10.42 -4.78 -8.82
CA THR A 169 -11.16 -4.27 -9.99
C THR A 169 -12.58 -3.81 -9.66
N ASP A 170 -13.01 -3.93 -8.39
CA ASP A 170 -14.36 -3.59 -7.91
C ASP A 170 -14.41 -2.27 -7.10
N GLY A 171 -13.29 -1.55 -7.07
CA GLY A 171 -13.11 -0.33 -6.31
C GLY A 171 -12.83 -0.58 -4.83
N GLY A 172 -11.88 -1.48 -4.54
CA GLY A 172 -11.29 -1.68 -3.21
C GLY A 172 -12.08 -2.56 -2.25
N ARG A 173 -13.04 -3.36 -2.75
CA ARG A 173 -13.90 -4.25 -1.93
C ARG A 173 -13.41 -5.69 -1.86
N SER A 174 -12.67 -6.13 -2.88
CA SER A 174 -11.97 -7.42 -2.90
C SER A 174 -10.66 -7.32 -3.67
N PHE A 175 -9.66 -8.12 -3.29
CA PHE A 175 -8.32 -8.11 -3.86
C PHE A 175 -7.90 -9.53 -4.26
N GLN A 176 -7.33 -9.66 -5.46
CA GLN A 176 -6.62 -10.86 -5.91
C GLN A 176 -5.13 -10.68 -5.68
N ASN A 177 -4.47 -11.61 -4.98
CA ASN A 177 -3.02 -11.60 -4.76
C ASN A 177 -2.26 -12.39 -5.84
N TYR A 178 -1.03 -11.94 -6.12
CA TYR A 178 -0.07 -12.55 -7.05
C TYR A 178 1.34 -12.42 -6.44
N SER A 179 2.09 -13.53 -6.32
CA SER A 179 3.51 -13.43 -5.89
C SER A 179 4.36 -12.79 -6.99
N TRP A 180 5.24 -11.88 -6.59
CA TRP A 180 6.24 -11.22 -7.43
C TRP A 180 7.65 -11.77 -7.24
N THR A 181 7.91 -12.49 -6.16
CA THR A 181 9.17 -13.22 -5.92
C THR A 181 8.96 -14.74 -6.01
N GLU A 182 9.93 -15.45 -6.59
CA GLU A 182 9.94 -16.92 -6.60
C GLU A 182 10.45 -17.53 -5.29
N GLN A 183 11.36 -16.83 -4.59
CA GLN A 183 11.88 -17.19 -3.27
C GLN A 183 11.64 -16.05 -2.27
N PRO A 184 11.22 -16.33 -1.03
CA PRO A 184 11.12 -15.32 0.02
C PRO A 184 12.51 -15.02 0.61
N PHE A 185 12.76 -13.78 1.02
CA PHE A 185 14.03 -13.34 1.59
C PHE A 185 13.91 -12.99 3.08
N ASN A 186 14.98 -13.18 3.84
CA ASN A 186 15.03 -12.87 5.27
C ASN A 186 15.82 -11.57 5.51
N ALA A 187 15.18 -10.55 6.10
CA ALA A 187 15.81 -9.23 6.27
C ALA A 187 16.83 -9.12 7.41
N LYS A 188 17.09 -10.20 8.19
CA LYS A 188 17.89 -10.10 9.42
C LYS A 188 19.29 -9.55 9.19
N GLY A 189 19.60 -8.45 9.87
CA GLY A 189 20.88 -7.74 9.77
C GLY A 189 21.00 -6.78 8.57
N ALA A 190 19.93 -6.58 7.81
CA ALA A 190 19.81 -5.58 6.76
C ALA A 190 18.82 -4.48 7.17
N PHE A 191 19.01 -3.27 6.61
CA PHE A 191 17.99 -2.23 6.65
C PHE A 191 17.28 -2.19 5.30
N ILE A 192 16.01 -2.62 5.29
CA ILE A 192 15.19 -2.72 4.08
C ILE A 192 14.33 -1.47 3.86
N GLY A 193 14.71 -0.31 4.41
CA GLY A 193 13.92 0.91 4.29
C GLY A 193 12.58 0.82 5.03
N ASP A 194 11.66 1.69 4.62
CA ASP A 194 10.35 1.89 5.23
C ASP A 194 9.20 1.88 4.20
N TYR A 195 9.54 1.82 2.90
CA TYR A 195 8.64 2.04 1.78
C TYR A 195 9.01 1.14 0.60
N ASN A 196 7.99 0.55 -0.03
CA ASN A 196 8.05 0.06 -1.40
C ASN A 196 7.62 1.17 -2.37
N GLY A 197 7.48 0.88 -3.67
CA GLY A 197 6.94 1.85 -4.64
C GLY A 197 6.20 1.17 -5.79
N LEU A 198 5.13 1.79 -6.30
CA LEU A 198 4.40 1.38 -7.50
C LEU A 198 4.14 2.57 -8.44
N ALA A 199 4.14 2.29 -9.73
CA ALA A 199 3.59 3.14 -10.79
C ALA A 199 2.83 2.28 -11.80
N VAL A 200 1.65 2.73 -12.25
CA VAL A 200 0.76 1.92 -13.10
C VAL A 200 0.19 2.75 -14.26
N MET A 201 0.09 2.13 -15.43
CA MET A 201 -0.51 2.73 -16.63
C MET A 201 -0.97 1.64 -17.61
N ASN A 202 -2.23 1.68 -18.06
CA ASN A 202 -2.78 0.79 -19.09
C ASN A 202 -2.54 -0.70 -18.79
N GLY A 203 -2.81 -1.14 -17.56
CA GLY A 203 -2.62 -2.51 -17.08
C GLY A 203 -1.16 -2.89 -16.80
N ARG A 204 -0.18 -2.01 -16.99
CA ARG A 204 1.24 -2.28 -16.70
C ARG A 204 1.63 -1.71 -15.35
N VAL A 205 2.03 -2.60 -14.45
CA VAL A 205 2.44 -2.30 -13.08
C VAL A 205 3.96 -2.40 -13.00
N TYR A 206 4.61 -1.27 -12.73
CA TYR A 206 6.03 -1.18 -12.40
C TYR A 206 6.15 -1.04 -10.89
N GLY A 207 7.04 -1.82 -10.28
CA GLY A 207 7.26 -1.75 -8.83
C GLY A 207 8.72 -1.76 -8.44
N ILE A 208 9.01 -1.15 -7.29
CA ILE A 208 10.32 -1.17 -6.64
C ILE A 208 10.17 -1.63 -5.20
N TRP A 209 11.15 -2.39 -4.73
CA TRP A 209 11.25 -2.84 -3.35
C TRP A 209 12.72 -3.08 -2.97
N THR A 210 12.94 -3.29 -1.69
CA THR A 210 14.25 -3.57 -1.08
C THR A 210 14.38 -5.04 -0.75
N GLU A 211 15.56 -5.60 -0.92
CA GLU A 211 15.82 -7.02 -0.66
C GLU A 211 17.15 -7.18 0.04
N LYS A 212 17.25 -8.12 0.98
CA LYS A 212 18.55 -8.62 1.44
C LYS A 212 18.98 -9.75 0.49
N PRO A 213 20.05 -9.56 -0.31
CA PRO A 213 20.54 -10.62 -1.18
C PRO A 213 21.21 -11.73 -0.35
N GLU A 214 21.17 -12.98 -0.84
CA GLU A 214 21.80 -14.11 -0.15
C GLU A 214 23.33 -14.10 -0.31
N ASP A 215 23.84 -13.92 -1.53
CA ASP A 215 25.27 -14.11 -1.87
C ASP A 215 26.14 -12.84 -1.91
N ILE A 216 25.55 -11.63 -1.78
CA ILE A 216 26.31 -10.38 -1.98
C ILE A 216 26.93 -9.89 -0.66
N ALA A 217 28.09 -10.47 -0.30
CA ALA A 217 28.86 -10.17 0.91
C ALA A 217 29.29 -8.68 1.09
N THR A 218 29.07 -7.82 0.09
CA THR A 218 29.38 -6.39 0.12
C THR A 218 28.16 -5.47 0.15
N ARG A 219 26.93 -6.00 0.14
CA ARG A 219 25.69 -5.20 0.14
C ARG A 219 24.62 -5.83 1.03
N ASN A 220 24.35 -5.18 2.17
CA ASN A 220 23.28 -5.61 3.08
C ASN A 220 21.89 -5.51 2.44
N THR A 221 21.69 -4.58 1.51
CA THR A 221 20.40 -4.35 0.84
C THR A 221 20.62 -4.05 -0.65
N VAL A 222 19.75 -4.53 -1.51
CA VAL A 222 19.62 -4.14 -2.92
C VAL A 222 18.22 -3.58 -3.19
N ILE A 223 18.07 -2.78 -4.24
CA ILE A 223 16.75 -2.40 -4.78
C ILE A 223 16.47 -3.31 -5.97
N ARG A 224 15.28 -3.91 -6.00
CA ARG A 224 14.75 -4.72 -7.11
C ARG A 224 13.75 -3.90 -7.92
N VAL A 225 13.55 -4.29 -9.18
CA VAL A 225 12.49 -3.75 -10.04
C VAL A 225 11.63 -4.91 -10.56
N GLY A 226 10.31 -4.78 -10.41
CA GLY A 226 9.32 -5.73 -10.93
C GLY A 226 8.45 -5.11 -12.02
N LEU A 227 8.00 -5.95 -12.95
CA LEU A 227 7.01 -5.62 -13.97
C LEU A 227 5.95 -6.72 -14.05
N ALA A 228 4.68 -6.35 -13.90
CA ALA A 228 3.54 -7.19 -14.26
C ALA A 228 2.69 -6.51 -15.36
N ASP A 229 2.24 -7.29 -16.33
CA ASP A 229 1.39 -6.84 -17.44
C ASP A 229 0.03 -7.54 -17.36
N PHE A 230 -1.01 -6.76 -17.06
CA PHE A 230 -2.41 -7.17 -17.04
C PHE A 230 -3.15 -6.78 -18.35
N ALA A 231 -2.53 -6.00 -19.24
CA ALA A 231 -3.18 -5.53 -20.48
C ALA A 231 -3.44 -6.70 -21.44
N ALA A 232 -2.49 -7.64 -21.49
CA ALA A 232 -2.57 -8.84 -22.32
C ALA A 232 -3.82 -9.72 -22.05
N SER A 233 -4.42 -9.66 -20.86
CA SER A 233 -5.60 -10.46 -20.53
C SER A 233 -6.87 -10.05 -21.28
N SER A 234 -6.86 -8.93 -21.99
CA SER A 234 -7.99 -8.45 -22.80
C SER A 234 -8.10 -9.07 -24.19
N ALA A 235 -7.08 -9.80 -24.66
CA ALA A 235 -6.91 -10.13 -26.08
C ALA A 235 -7.18 -11.60 -26.49
N SER A 236 -7.45 -12.51 -25.55
CA SER A 236 -7.61 -13.94 -25.88
C SER A 236 -8.63 -14.68 -25.02
N SER A 237 -9.81 -14.98 -25.57
CA SER A 237 -10.77 -15.92 -24.99
C SER A 237 -10.39 -17.39 -25.30
N ALA A 238 -9.20 -17.82 -24.85
CA ALA A 238 -8.74 -19.21 -24.94
C ALA A 238 -7.68 -19.55 -23.87
N ASN A 239 -7.98 -20.57 -23.06
CA ASN A 239 -7.11 -21.34 -22.17
C ASN A 239 -5.62 -20.96 -22.05
N SER A 240 -5.28 -20.07 -21.09
CA SER A 240 -4.16 -20.36 -20.18
C SER A 240 -4.32 -19.58 -18.86
N SER A 241 -4.26 -20.28 -17.73
CA SER A 241 -4.34 -19.69 -16.39
C SER A 241 -2.95 -19.24 -15.90
N VAL A 242 -2.22 -18.49 -16.73
CA VAL A 242 -0.92 -17.93 -16.34
C VAL A 242 -1.17 -16.67 -15.53
N SER A 243 -1.09 -16.78 -14.20
CA SER A 243 -1.00 -15.62 -13.32
C SER A 243 0.11 -14.69 -13.83
N PRO A 244 -0.12 -13.37 -13.95
CA PRO A 244 0.86 -12.43 -14.49
C PRO A 244 2.13 -12.44 -13.64
N ARG A 245 3.16 -13.12 -14.14
CA ARG A 245 4.45 -13.27 -13.47
C ARG A 245 5.18 -11.93 -13.47
N ALA A 246 5.87 -11.63 -12.38
CA ALA A 246 6.86 -10.56 -12.37
C ALA A 246 8.01 -10.94 -13.31
N ASN A 247 8.21 -10.15 -14.37
CA ASN A 247 9.46 -10.20 -15.12
C ASN A 247 10.50 -9.35 -14.36
N LEU A 248 11.13 -9.97 -13.36
CA LEU A 248 12.25 -9.37 -12.61
C LEU A 248 13.44 -9.09 -13.53
N LYS A 249 14.09 -7.94 -13.35
CA LYS A 249 15.32 -7.54 -14.05
C LYS A 249 16.28 -6.85 -13.08
#